data_AF-A0A7W4EFV0-F1
#
_entry.id   AF-A0A7W4EFV0-F1
#
_cell.length_a   1.000
_cell.length_b   1.000
_cell.length_c   1.000
_cell.angle_alpha   90.00
_cell.angle_beta   90.00
_cell.angle_gamma   90.00
#
_symmetry.space_group_name_H-M   'P 1'
#
loop_
_entity.id
_entity.type
_entity.pdbx_description
1 polymer ?
#
loop_
_entity_poly.entity_id
_entity_poly.type
_entity_poly.pdbx_seq_one_letter_code
_entity_poly.pdbx_strand_id
1 'polypeptide(L)'
;ADYDVTEGTIKPENWIEISKQLTPELKREGLMREIIRHVQSARKKAGLQVDDRIELGITSSDSEITQAVDMFADTIKAETLAVKLGSAAADDMEEYDVKVDGKPVEIYLKKAD
;
A
#
# COMPACT_ATOMS: atom_id res chain seq x y z
N ALA A 1 14.18 41.68 -48.45
CA ALA A 1 14.15 40.20 -48.48
C ALA A 1 13.56 39.77 -47.15
N ASP A 2 12.24 39.55 -47.17
CA ASP A 2 11.48 38.97 -46.08
C ASP A 2 12.02 37.57 -45.78
N TYR A 3 12.40 37.33 -44.53
CA TYR A 3 12.57 35.98 -44.03
C TYR A 3 11.38 35.70 -43.12
N ASP A 4 10.40 35.04 -43.73
CA ASP A 4 9.20 34.48 -43.13
C ASP A 4 9.60 33.42 -42.09
N VAL A 5 9.24 33.66 -40.82
CA VAL A 5 9.46 32.72 -39.72
C VAL A 5 8.24 31.81 -39.66
N THR A 6 8.33 30.65 -40.30
CA THR A 6 7.28 29.64 -40.21
C THR A 6 7.21 29.11 -38.77
N GLU A 7 6.11 29.41 -38.08
CA GLU A 7 5.73 28.84 -36.79
C GLU A 7 5.74 27.31 -36.87
N GLY A 8 6.66 26.69 -36.14
CA GLY A 8 6.69 25.25 -35.93
C GLY A 8 5.43 24.80 -35.21
N THR A 9 4.57 24.07 -35.92
CA THR A 9 3.39 23.41 -35.36
C THR A 9 3.83 22.36 -34.33
N ILE A 10 3.61 22.64 -33.04
CA ILE A 10 3.66 21.62 -31.99
C ILE A 10 2.48 20.69 -32.22
N LYS A 11 2.74 19.42 -32.56
CA LYS A 11 1.71 18.38 -32.55
C LYS A 11 1.36 18.12 -31.09
N PRO A 12 0.13 18.39 -30.63
CA PRO A 12 -0.20 18.18 -29.25
C PRO A 12 -0.04 16.70 -28.91
N GLU A 13 0.85 16.50 -27.94
CA GLU A 13 1.17 15.25 -27.27
C GLU A 13 -0.06 14.38 -26.94
N ASN A 14 0.10 13.06 -27.05
CA ASN A 14 -0.83 12.05 -26.57
C ASN A 14 -1.25 12.33 -25.12
N TRP A 15 -2.42 12.92 -24.92
CA TRP A 15 -3.04 12.98 -23.60
C TRP A 15 -3.52 11.58 -23.23
N ILE A 16 -2.89 10.98 -22.22
CA ILE A 16 -3.42 9.78 -21.57
C ILE A 16 -4.65 10.23 -20.78
N GLU A 17 -5.82 9.97 -21.35
CA GLU A 17 -7.10 10.23 -20.69
C GLU A 17 -7.31 9.17 -19.59
N ILE A 18 -6.84 9.47 -18.38
CA ILE A 18 -7.08 8.61 -17.22
C ILE A 18 -8.56 8.74 -16.87
N SER A 19 -9.31 7.66 -17.04
CA SER A 19 -10.70 7.55 -16.58
C SER A 19 -10.78 7.92 -15.10
N LYS A 20 -11.51 9.00 -14.78
CA LYS A 20 -11.61 9.58 -13.43
C LYS A 20 -12.65 8.89 -12.52
N GLN A 21 -13.21 7.76 -12.94
CA GLN A 21 -14.18 7.03 -12.14
C GLN A 21 -13.45 6.08 -11.18
N LEU A 22 -13.40 6.46 -9.91
CA LEU A 22 -12.87 5.60 -8.87
C LEU A 22 -13.86 4.46 -8.63
N THR A 23 -13.52 3.26 -9.08
CA THR A 23 -14.29 2.05 -8.74
C THR A 23 -13.95 1.59 -7.32
N PRO A 24 -14.83 0.86 -6.64
CA PRO A 24 -14.53 0.27 -5.33
C PRO A 24 -13.26 -0.58 -5.32
N GLU A 25 -12.99 -1.31 -6.40
CA GLU A 25 -11.82 -2.16 -6.56
C GLU A 25 -10.53 -1.32 -6.62
N LEU A 26 -10.52 -0.27 -7.43
CA LEU A 26 -9.37 0.65 -7.53
C LEU A 26 -9.10 1.36 -6.20
N LYS A 27 -10.16 1.70 -5.45
CA LYS A 27 -10.00 2.27 -4.11
C LYS A 27 -9.33 1.28 -3.16
N ARG A 28 -9.82 0.05 -3.09
CA ARG A 28 -9.27 -0.99 -2.21
C ARG A 28 -7.83 -1.35 -2.58
N GLU A 29 -7.51 -1.37 -3.88
CA GLU A 29 -6.15 -1.55 -4.34
C GLU A 29 -5.24 -0.42 -3.85
N GLY A 30 -5.71 0.83 -3.92
CA GLY A 30 -5.00 1.98 -3.34
C GLY A 30 -4.75 1.83 -1.84
N LEU A 31 -5.78 1.43 -1.08
CA LEU A 31 -5.66 1.15 0.36
C LEU A 31 -4.63 0.05 0.64
N MET A 32 -4.68 -1.05 -0.10
CA MET A 32 -3.72 -2.16 0.02
C MET A 32 -2.28 -1.71 -0.23
N ARG A 33 -2.03 -0.89 -1.26
CA ARG A 33 -0.69 -0.38 -1.57
C ARG A 33 -0.15 0.50 -0.43
N GLU A 34 -1.02 1.32 0.15
CA GLU A 34 -0.65 2.14 1.31
C GLU A 34 -0.36 1.28 2.55
N ILE A 35 -1.17 0.25 2.81
CA ILE A 35 -0.95 -0.73 3.88
C ILE A 35 0.42 -1.40 3.72
N ILE A 36 0.76 -1.90 2.54
CA ILE A 36 2.07 -2.51 2.27
C ILE A 36 3.21 -1.53 2.60
N ARG A 37 3.08 -0.27 2.19
CA ARG A 37 4.07 0.77 2.49
C ARG A 37 4.25 0.97 4.00
N HIS A 38 3.16 0.94 4.77
CA HIS A 38 3.22 1.04 6.22
C HIS A 38 3.84 -0.18 6.87
N VAL A 39 3.49 -1.40 6.43
CA VAL A 39 4.11 -2.64 6.92
C VAL A 39 5.61 -2.65 6.65
N GLN A 40 6.05 -2.25 5.45
CA GLN A 40 7.48 -2.15 5.13
C GLN A 40 8.20 -1.12 6.00
N SER A 41 7.53 0.00 6.31
CA SER A 41 8.07 1.00 7.23
C SER A 41 8.18 0.45 8.66
N ALA A 42 7.20 -0.35 9.11
CA ALA A 42 7.21 -1.02 10.40
C ALA A 42 8.34 -2.06 10.48
N ARG A 43 8.54 -2.89 9.43
CA ARG A 43 9.67 -3.84 9.33
C ARG A 43 11.01 -3.15 9.54
N LYS A 44 11.21 -2.00 8.89
CA LYS A 44 12.43 -1.20 9.03
C LYS A 44 12.60 -0.65 10.45
N LYS A 45 11.53 -0.21 11.11
CA LYS A 45 11.56 0.30 12.49
C LYS A 45 11.88 -0.80 13.50
N ALA A 46 11.37 -2.01 13.29
CA ALA A 46 11.68 -3.20 14.07
C ALA A 46 13.10 -3.75 13.82
N GLY A 47 13.89 -3.13 12.94
CA GLY A 47 15.26 -3.56 12.66
C GLY A 47 15.39 -4.87 11.89
N LEU A 48 14.32 -5.33 11.24
CA LEU A 48 14.31 -6.57 10.46
C LEU A 48 15.18 -6.45 9.21
N GLN A 49 15.79 -7.57 8.83
CA GLN A 49 16.53 -7.67 7.58
C GLN A 49 15.59 -7.76 6.37
N VAL A 50 16.15 -7.53 5.17
CA VAL A 50 15.39 -7.48 3.92
C VAL A 50 14.70 -8.80 3.60
N ASP A 51 15.31 -9.92 3.98
CA ASP A 51 14.87 -11.30 3.74
C ASP A 51 14.13 -11.94 4.93
N ASP A 52 14.03 -11.24 6.06
CA ASP A 52 13.35 -11.75 7.25
C ASP A 52 11.87 -12.01 6.97
N ARG A 53 11.39 -13.19 7.36
CA ARG A 53 9.96 -13.54 7.35
C ARG A 53 9.28 -12.99 8.60
N ILE A 54 8.01 -12.63 8.48
CA ILE A 54 7.23 -12.09 9.60
C ILE A 54 5.90 -12.81 9.80
N GLU A 55 5.43 -12.84 11.03
CA GLU A 55 3.98 -12.93 11.28
C GLU A 55 3.43 -11.49 11.30
N LEU A 56 2.30 -11.27 10.63
CA LEU A 56 1.70 -9.96 10.44
C LEU A 56 0.25 -9.95 10.96
N GLY A 57 -0.08 -8.93 11.74
CA GLY A 57 -1.44 -8.59 12.15
C GLY A 57 -1.82 -7.22 11.60
N ILE A 58 -3.04 -7.08 11.09
CA ILE A 58 -3.58 -5.78 10.66
C ILE A 58 -5.00 -5.65 11.19
N THR A 59 -5.26 -4.57 11.93
CA THR A 59 -6.58 -4.25 12.48
C THR A 59 -6.99 -2.83 12.10
N SER A 60 -8.28 -2.67 11.84
CA SER A 60 -8.91 -1.37 11.68
C SER A 60 -10.38 -1.48 12.02
N SER A 61 -10.96 -0.39 12.53
CA SER A 61 -12.41 -0.27 12.70
C SER A 61 -13.13 0.04 11.39
N ASP A 62 -12.39 0.36 10.33
CA ASP A 62 -12.96 0.72 9.03
C ASP A 62 -13.15 -0.49 8.12
N SER A 63 -14.37 -0.66 7.61
CA SER A 63 -14.74 -1.82 6.79
C SER A 63 -14.12 -1.83 5.39
N GLU A 64 -13.75 -0.69 4.82
CA GLU A 64 -13.08 -0.64 3.51
C GLU A 64 -11.63 -1.11 3.64
N ILE A 65 -10.97 -0.75 4.74
CA ILE A 65 -9.61 -1.21 5.04
C ILE A 65 -9.61 -2.72 5.30
N THR A 66 -10.51 -3.24 6.14
CA THR A 66 -10.57 -4.69 6.40
C THR A 66 -10.88 -5.47 5.12
N GLN A 67 -11.83 -5.01 4.31
CA GLN A 67 -12.10 -5.61 3.00
C GLN A 67 -10.89 -5.57 2.05
N ALA A 68 -10.13 -4.47 2.04
CA ALA A 68 -8.92 -4.37 1.23
C ALA A 68 -7.84 -5.36 1.70
N VAL A 69 -7.65 -5.51 3.02
CA VAL A 69 -6.73 -6.50 3.59
C VAL A 69 -7.16 -7.91 3.21
N ASP A 70 -8.44 -8.24 3.35
CA ASP A 70 -8.98 -9.57 3.04
C ASP A 70 -8.86 -9.89 1.55
N MET A 71 -9.26 -8.95 0.69
CA MET A 71 -9.26 -9.11 -0.77
C MET A 71 -7.84 -9.29 -1.34
N PHE A 72 -6.85 -8.65 -0.73
CA PHE A 72 -5.46 -8.66 -1.18
C PHE A 72 -4.49 -9.34 -0.21
N ALA A 73 -5.00 -10.22 0.66
CA ALA A 73 -4.22 -10.89 1.69
C ALA A 73 -2.96 -11.57 1.13
N ASP A 74 -3.07 -12.23 -0.02
CA ASP A 74 -1.94 -12.91 -0.66
C ASP A 74 -0.88 -11.94 -1.19
N THR A 75 -1.31 -10.83 -1.80
CA THR A 75 -0.40 -9.78 -2.25
C THR A 75 0.32 -9.14 -1.07
N ILE A 76 -0.41 -8.81 -0.01
CA ILE A 76 0.17 -8.23 1.21
C ILE A 76 1.22 -9.19 1.79
N LYS A 77 0.89 -10.47 1.94
CA LYS A 77 1.85 -11.48 2.42
C LYS A 77 3.09 -11.59 1.53
N ALA A 78 2.91 -11.67 0.22
CA ALA A 78 4.00 -11.81 -0.73
C ALA A 78 4.95 -10.60 -0.69
N GLU A 79 4.40 -9.39 -0.75
CA GLU A 79 5.17 -8.14 -0.78
C GLU A 79 5.83 -7.82 0.56
N THR A 80 5.29 -8.32 1.68
CA THR A 80 5.82 -8.06 3.03
C THR A 80 6.56 -9.24 3.65
N LEU A 81 6.79 -10.30 2.86
CA LEU A 81 7.38 -11.57 3.31
C LEU A 81 6.70 -12.17 4.55
N ALA A 82 5.39 -11.95 4.70
CA ALA A 82 4.63 -12.47 5.82
C ALA A 82 4.23 -13.93 5.59
N VAL A 83 4.51 -14.80 6.56
CA VAL A 83 4.11 -16.22 6.54
C VAL A 83 2.69 -16.42 7.08
N LYS A 84 2.20 -15.46 7.85
CA LYS A 84 0.87 -15.43 8.45
C LYS A 84 0.33 -14.01 8.43
N LEU A 85 -0.96 -13.87 8.13
CA LEU A 85 -1.71 -12.63 8.21
C LEU A 85 -2.95 -12.87 9.08
N GLY A 86 -3.16 -12.05 10.10
CA GLY A 86 -4.30 -12.12 11.02
C GLY A 86 -4.81 -10.75 11.45
N SER A 87 -5.86 -10.75 12.27
CA SER A 87 -6.55 -9.54 12.74
C SER A 87 -6.38 -9.29 14.23
N ALA A 88 -5.35 -9.85 14.87
CA ALA A 88 -5.14 -9.69 16.31
C ALA A 88 -3.65 -9.70 16.65
N ALA A 89 -3.30 -8.89 17.64
CA ALA A 89 -1.99 -8.92 18.27
C ALA A 89 -1.81 -10.24 19.03
N ALA A 90 -0.63 -10.84 18.91
CA ALA A 90 -0.14 -11.81 19.88
C ALA A 90 0.74 -11.09 20.92
N ASP A 91 0.92 -11.68 22.10
CA ASP A 91 1.64 -11.07 23.24
C ASP A 91 3.10 -10.67 22.92
N ASP A 92 3.67 -11.20 21.83
CA ASP A 92 5.06 -11.00 21.39
C ASP A 92 5.21 -10.19 20.09
N MET A 93 4.14 -9.54 19.62
CA MET A 93 4.19 -8.68 18.43
C MET A 93 4.41 -7.21 18.78
N GLU A 94 5.27 -6.54 18.01
CA GLU A 94 5.41 -5.09 18.07
C GLU A 94 4.23 -4.40 17.37
N GLU A 95 3.68 -3.37 18.01
CA GLU A 95 2.54 -2.59 17.53
C GLU A 95 2.98 -1.27 16.87
N TYR A 96 2.32 -0.93 15.77
CA TYR A 96 2.54 0.28 14.99
C TYR A 96 1.23 0.92 14.58
N ASP A 97 0.91 2.06 15.20
CA ASP A 97 -0.22 2.90 14.79
C ASP A 97 0.11 3.70 13.55
N VAL A 98 -0.74 3.57 12.52
CA VAL A 98 -0.63 4.32 11.27
C VAL A 98 -2.00 4.85 10.83
N LYS A 99 -1.98 5.71 9.81
CA LYS A 99 -3.19 6.19 9.14
C LYS A 99 -3.14 5.82 7.68
N VAL A 100 -4.20 5.16 7.19
CA VAL A 100 -4.42 4.81 5.79
C VAL A 100 -5.66 5.55 5.33
N ASP A 101 -5.56 6.37 4.28
CA ASP A 101 -6.64 7.28 3.87
C ASP A 101 -7.22 8.10 5.05
N GLY A 102 -6.36 8.52 5.97
CA GLY A 102 -6.72 9.28 7.18
C GLY A 102 -7.38 8.45 8.31
N LYS A 103 -7.64 7.15 8.10
CA LYS A 103 -8.29 6.26 9.06
C LYS A 103 -7.26 5.48 9.88
N PRO A 104 -7.51 5.22 11.18
CA PRO A 104 -6.57 4.49 12.02
C PRO A 104 -6.47 3.02 11.60
N VAL A 105 -5.23 2.53 11.57
CA VAL A 105 -4.87 1.13 11.34
C VAL A 105 -3.76 0.77 12.31
N GLU A 106 -3.91 -0.35 13.01
CA GLU A 106 -2.86 -0.89 13.87
C GLU A 106 -2.20 -2.05 13.10
N ILE A 107 -0.87 -2.03 13.07
CA ILE A 107 -0.06 -3.07 12.45
C ILE A 107 0.73 -3.75 13.54
N TYR A 108 0.59 -5.07 13.63
CA TYR A 108 1.34 -5.93 14.54
C TYR A 108 2.33 -6.75 13.74
N LEU A 109 3.58 -6.81 14.16
CA LEU A 109 4.53 -7.71 13.51
C LEU A 109 5.54 -8.30 14.49
N LYS A 110 6.00 -9.50 14.15
CA LYS A 110 7.18 -10.12 14.76
C LYS A 110 7.94 -10.90 13.71
N LYS A 111 9.24 -11.08 13.92
CA LYS A 111 10.04 -12.00 13.11
C LYS A 111 9.48 -13.42 13.28
N ALA A 112 9.29 -14.13 12.17
CA ALA A 112 8.97 -15.55 12.19
C ALA A 112 10.25 -16.35 12.42
N ASP A 113 10.13 -17.47 13.13
CA ASP A 113 11.23 -18.42 13.37
C ASP A 113 11.74 -19.10 12.08
#